data_AF-A0A7W5LZU2-F1
#
_entry.id   AF-A0A7W5LZU2-F1
#
_cell.length_a   1.000
_cell.length_b   1.000
_cell.length_c   1.000
_cell.angle_alpha   90.00
_cell.angle_beta   90.00
_cell.angle_gamma   90.00
#
_symmetry.space_group_name_H-M   'P 1'
#
loop_
_entity.id
_entity.type
_entity.pdbx_description
1 polymer ?
#
loop_
_entity_poly.entity_id
_entity_poly.type
_entity_poly.pdbx_seq_one_letter_code
_entity_poly.pdbx_strand_id
1 'polypeptide(L)'
;MKQQMIATVTAAVLAGPWAASAEASSSVRPITRFADLPDVVRADIEPDDGDCHIEEQRLAYGDALEVTGQTGKRLIIVPCGQAGAYNMPFAIYGGYGNHISRTVFPLKFSETTGDTAFNIRYDATERRFTSFAKGRGMGDCGSYYVWRIAEPDNADFLVLEEVRIKEECDARADGGPATWPLVWKRQ
;
A
#
# COMPACT_ATOMS: atom_id res chain seq x y z
N MET A 1 40.49 24.17 -54.91
CA MET A 1 39.64 23.16 -54.23
C MET A 1 40.46 22.56 -53.10
N LYS A 2 40.22 23.00 -51.86
CA LYS A 2 40.94 22.54 -50.65
C LYS A 2 40.08 21.47 -49.97
N GLN A 3 40.60 20.25 -49.90
CA GLN A 3 40.03 19.16 -49.11
C GLN A 3 40.25 19.45 -47.62
N GLN A 4 39.17 19.51 -46.85
CA GLN A 4 39.22 19.47 -45.39
C GLN A 4 38.74 18.09 -44.95
N MET A 5 39.66 17.30 -44.38
CA MET A 5 39.34 16.07 -43.68
C MET A 5 38.75 16.42 -42.32
N ILE A 6 37.53 15.96 -42.06
CA ILE A 6 36.86 16.05 -40.77
C ILE A 6 37.22 14.78 -39.98
N ALA A 7 37.89 14.95 -38.84
CA ALA A 7 38.26 13.86 -37.95
C ALA A 7 37.06 13.44 -37.09
N THR A 8 36.69 12.17 -37.16
CA THR A 8 35.66 11.54 -36.33
C THR A 8 36.23 11.23 -34.95
N VAL A 9 35.66 11.81 -33.88
CA VAL A 9 36.02 11.48 -32.49
C VAL A 9 35.06 10.38 -32.00
N THR A 10 35.58 9.17 -31.82
CA THR A 10 34.85 8.06 -31.19
C THR A 10 35.05 8.14 -29.68
N ALA A 11 34.01 8.53 -28.94
CA ALA A 11 34.02 8.46 -27.48
C ALA A 11 33.75 7.00 -27.06
N ALA A 12 34.78 6.31 -26.56
CA ALA A 12 34.63 5.02 -25.92
C ALA A 12 34.15 5.22 -24.47
N VAL A 13 32.92 4.81 -24.17
CA VAL A 13 32.41 4.72 -22.79
C VAL A 13 32.98 3.44 -22.19
N LEU A 14 33.96 3.58 -21.29
CA LEU A 14 34.44 2.49 -20.45
C LEU A 14 33.41 2.27 -19.32
N ALA A 15 32.57 1.26 -19.48
CA ALA A 15 31.77 0.71 -18.39
C ALA A 15 32.72 0.01 -17.40
N GLY A 16 32.98 0.64 -16.27
CA GLY A 16 33.70 0.06 -15.13
C GLY A 16 32.72 -0.65 -14.19
N PRO A 17 33.02 -1.89 -13.75
CA PRO A 17 32.15 -2.68 -12.88
C PRO A 17 32.34 -2.25 -11.43
N TRP A 18 31.57 -1.28 -10.97
CA TRP A 18 31.32 -1.13 -9.55
C TRP A 18 29.94 -1.71 -9.27
N ALA A 19 29.96 -2.84 -8.56
CA ALA A 19 28.82 -3.52 -7.99
C ALA A 19 27.72 -2.54 -7.59
N ALA A 20 26.58 -2.63 -8.26
CA ALA A 20 25.33 -2.26 -7.62
C ALA A 20 25.31 -3.06 -6.31
N SER A 21 25.46 -2.36 -5.18
CA SER A 21 24.95 -2.87 -3.93
C SER A 21 23.54 -3.34 -4.23
N ALA A 22 23.31 -4.64 -4.21
CA ALA A 22 21.96 -5.19 -4.26
C ALA A 22 21.31 -4.75 -2.95
N GLU A 23 20.81 -3.52 -2.92
CA GLU A 23 19.83 -3.11 -1.95
C GLU A 23 18.72 -4.15 -2.07
N ALA A 24 18.59 -4.96 -1.02
CA ALA A 24 17.54 -5.96 -0.97
C ALA A 24 16.21 -5.19 -0.99
N SER A 25 15.64 -5.04 -2.17
CA SER A 25 14.46 -4.20 -2.38
C SER A 25 13.22 -5.04 -2.09
N SER A 26 12.29 -4.48 -1.31
CA SER A 26 10.94 -5.03 -1.25
C SER A 26 10.30 -4.93 -2.63
N SER A 27 9.73 -6.01 -3.15
CA SER A 27 9.00 -5.96 -4.41
C SER A 27 7.54 -5.61 -4.16
N VAL A 28 6.96 -4.83 -5.07
CA VAL A 28 5.54 -4.50 -5.09
C VAL A 28 4.97 -5.05 -6.39
N ARG A 29 3.89 -5.82 -6.28
CA ARG A 29 3.21 -6.44 -7.41
C ARG A 29 1.73 -6.05 -7.38
N PRO A 30 1.20 -5.40 -8.42
CA PRO A 30 -0.25 -5.19 -8.54
C PRO A 30 -0.96 -6.53 -8.75
N ILE A 31 -2.20 -6.63 -8.28
CA ILE A 31 -3.06 -7.80 -8.40
C ILE A 31 -4.28 -7.38 -9.18
N THR A 32 -4.51 -7.98 -10.35
CA THR A 32 -5.59 -7.55 -11.25
C THR A 32 -6.61 -8.65 -11.51
N ARG A 33 -6.34 -9.88 -11.07
CA ARG A 33 -7.19 -11.05 -11.26
C ARG A 33 -7.18 -11.93 -10.03
N PHE A 34 -8.27 -12.67 -9.85
CA PHE A 34 -8.38 -13.64 -8.77
C PHE A 34 -7.32 -14.73 -8.84
N ALA A 35 -7.00 -15.21 -10.05
CA ALA A 35 -5.96 -16.23 -10.24
C ALA A 35 -4.56 -15.82 -9.75
N ASP A 36 -4.31 -14.53 -9.51
CA ASP A 36 -3.03 -14.01 -9.05
C ASP A 36 -2.94 -13.96 -7.49
N LEU A 37 -3.97 -14.43 -6.79
CA LEU A 37 -4.11 -14.45 -5.34
C LEU A 37 -3.90 -15.85 -4.72
N PRO A 38 -3.41 -15.93 -3.47
CA PRO A 38 -3.42 -17.19 -2.72
C PRO A 38 -4.84 -17.68 -2.44
N ASP A 39 -5.01 -19.01 -2.35
CA ASP A 39 -6.30 -19.67 -2.12
C ASP A 39 -7.06 -19.12 -0.90
N VAL A 40 -6.35 -18.81 0.20
CA VAL A 40 -6.96 -18.25 1.41
C VAL A 40 -7.58 -16.86 1.18
N VAL A 41 -6.98 -16.05 0.30
CA VAL A 41 -7.51 -14.72 -0.03
C VAL A 41 -8.70 -14.88 -0.98
N ARG A 42 -8.58 -15.79 -1.96
CA ARG A 42 -9.64 -16.11 -2.92
C ARG A 42 -10.90 -16.61 -2.22
N ALA A 43 -10.75 -17.48 -1.23
CA ALA A 43 -11.86 -18.01 -0.43
C ALA A 43 -12.63 -16.93 0.36
N ASP A 44 -12.02 -15.77 0.64
CA ASP A 44 -12.67 -14.66 1.36
C ASP A 44 -13.35 -13.67 0.40
N ILE A 45 -12.81 -13.47 -0.80
CA ILE A 45 -13.26 -12.40 -1.71
C ILE A 45 -14.03 -12.88 -2.95
N GLU A 46 -13.87 -14.13 -3.39
CA GLU A 46 -14.55 -14.65 -4.59
C GLU A 46 -16.00 -15.07 -4.32
N PRO A 47 -16.33 -15.85 -3.27
CA PRO A 47 -17.69 -16.35 -3.06
C PRO A 47 -18.68 -15.22 -2.77
N ASP A 48 -19.91 -15.32 -3.27
CA ASP A 48 -20.99 -14.34 -3.03
C ASP A 48 -21.33 -14.16 -1.53
N ASP A 49 -21.04 -15.17 -0.72
CA ASP A 49 -21.24 -15.19 0.74
C ASP A 49 -19.94 -14.97 1.53
N GLY A 50 -18.83 -14.62 0.87
CA GLY A 50 -17.56 -14.31 1.51
C GLY A 50 -17.60 -12.99 2.29
N ASP A 51 -16.88 -12.91 3.41
CA ASP A 51 -16.85 -11.72 4.29
C ASP A 51 -16.36 -10.47 3.54
N CYS A 52 -15.50 -10.65 2.54
CA CYS A 52 -14.93 -9.60 1.70
C CYS A 52 -15.38 -9.67 0.24
N HIS A 53 -16.51 -10.32 -0.08
CA HIS A 53 -16.95 -10.54 -1.46
C HIS A 53 -16.82 -9.30 -2.37
N ILE A 54 -16.18 -9.49 -3.52
CA ILE A 54 -16.09 -8.51 -4.61
C ILE A 54 -16.22 -9.21 -5.97
N GLU A 55 -16.57 -8.42 -6.99
CA GLU A 55 -16.42 -8.83 -8.39
C GLU A 55 -14.95 -8.71 -8.85
N GLU A 56 -14.46 -9.59 -9.73
CA GLU A 56 -13.05 -9.60 -10.16
C GLU A 56 -12.58 -8.26 -10.72
N GLN A 57 -13.45 -7.56 -11.45
CA GLN A 57 -13.16 -6.25 -12.04
C GLN A 57 -12.74 -5.24 -10.97
N ARG A 58 -13.11 -5.44 -9.70
CA ARG A 58 -12.70 -4.59 -8.58
C ARG A 58 -11.20 -4.69 -8.30
N LEU A 59 -10.53 -5.81 -8.58
CA LEU A 59 -9.08 -5.92 -8.45
C LEU A 59 -8.36 -5.02 -9.45
N ALA A 60 -8.86 -4.95 -10.70
CA ALA A 60 -8.23 -4.18 -11.76
C ALA A 60 -8.23 -2.66 -11.53
N TYR A 61 -9.22 -2.14 -10.79
CA TYR A 61 -9.36 -0.69 -10.50
C TYR A 61 -9.14 -0.33 -9.02
N GLY A 62 -9.03 -1.33 -8.15
CA GLY A 62 -9.11 -1.16 -6.71
C GLY A 62 -7.77 -1.16 -5.99
N ASP A 63 -6.66 -0.78 -6.64
CA ASP A 63 -5.33 -0.69 -6.02
C ASP A 63 -4.90 -1.95 -5.24
N ALA A 64 -5.38 -3.13 -5.63
CA ALA A 64 -5.00 -4.39 -5.01
C ALA A 64 -3.52 -4.69 -5.30
N LEU A 65 -2.77 -5.07 -4.27
CA LEU A 65 -1.33 -5.24 -4.37
C LEU A 65 -0.79 -6.26 -3.39
N GLU A 66 0.37 -6.80 -3.73
CA GLU A 66 1.22 -7.59 -2.83
C GLU A 66 2.57 -6.89 -2.65
N VAL A 67 3.00 -6.75 -1.40
CA VAL A 67 4.35 -6.35 -1.04
C VAL A 67 5.10 -7.57 -0.49
N THR A 68 6.24 -7.90 -1.09
CA THR A 68 7.15 -8.93 -0.56
C THR A 68 8.38 -8.25 0.01
N GLY A 69 8.58 -8.40 1.33
CA GLY A 69 9.77 -7.96 2.03
C GLY A 69 10.95 -8.92 1.84
N GLN A 70 12.14 -8.47 2.23
CA GLN A 70 13.40 -9.18 2.02
C GLN A 70 13.46 -10.58 2.65
N THR A 71 12.79 -10.78 3.79
CA THR A 71 12.75 -12.06 4.51
C THR A 71 11.65 -13.00 4.02
N GLY A 72 11.01 -12.68 2.88
CA GLY A 72 9.89 -13.44 2.35
C GLY A 72 8.56 -13.16 3.05
N LYS A 73 8.51 -12.15 3.94
CA LYS A 73 7.25 -11.62 4.49
C LYS A 73 6.42 -11.05 3.35
N ARG A 74 5.17 -11.47 3.23
CA ARG A 74 4.23 -11.03 2.20
C ARG A 74 3.07 -10.30 2.88
N LEU A 75 2.71 -9.15 2.33
CA LEU A 75 1.50 -8.41 2.68
C LEU A 75 0.65 -8.25 1.43
N ILE A 76 -0.59 -8.71 1.49
CA ILE A 76 -1.53 -8.66 0.38
C ILE A 76 -2.69 -7.78 0.82
N ILE A 77 -2.98 -6.76 0.02
CA ILE A 77 -4.07 -5.82 0.27
C ILE A 77 -5.02 -5.91 -0.92
N VAL A 78 -6.29 -6.13 -0.62
CA VAL A 78 -7.35 -6.27 -1.63
C VAL A 78 -8.58 -5.49 -1.19
N PRO A 79 -9.38 -4.96 -2.13
CA PRO A 79 -10.72 -4.48 -1.83
C PRO A 79 -11.52 -5.54 -1.06
N CYS A 80 -12.34 -5.11 -0.11
CA CYS A 80 -13.14 -6.02 0.74
C CYS A 80 -14.57 -5.51 0.85
N GLY A 81 -15.48 -6.11 0.08
CA GLY A 81 -16.88 -5.68 0.04
C GLY A 81 -17.17 -4.49 -0.89
N GLN A 82 -18.40 -3.99 -0.77
CA GLN A 82 -18.92 -2.92 -1.62
C GLN A 82 -18.25 -1.57 -1.27
N ALA A 83 -17.86 -0.80 -2.30
CA ALA A 83 -17.43 0.58 -2.06
C ALA A 83 -18.63 1.48 -1.75
N GLY A 84 -18.47 2.33 -0.74
CA GLY A 84 -19.32 3.48 -0.56
C GLY A 84 -18.97 4.61 -1.53
N ALA A 85 -19.74 5.70 -1.50
CA ALA A 85 -19.55 6.84 -2.41
C ALA A 85 -18.14 7.46 -2.33
N TYR A 86 -17.45 7.35 -1.19
CA TYR A 86 -16.20 8.07 -0.91
C TYR A 86 -15.07 7.19 -0.39
N ASN A 87 -15.41 6.01 0.14
CA ASN A 87 -14.52 5.14 0.87
C ASN A 87 -14.59 3.73 0.27
N MET A 88 -13.45 3.29 -0.25
CA MET A 88 -13.25 1.92 -0.68
C MET A 88 -12.63 1.11 0.47
N PRO A 89 -13.34 0.10 1.01
CA PRO A 89 -12.80 -0.77 2.05
C PRO A 89 -11.77 -1.75 1.48
N PHE A 90 -10.76 -2.05 2.29
CA PHE A 90 -9.70 -3.00 2.00
C PHE A 90 -9.46 -3.92 3.19
N ALA A 91 -9.19 -5.19 2.91
CA ALA A 91 -8.66 -6.14 3.86
C ALA A 91 -7.15 -6.33 3.66
N ILE A 92 -6.49 -6.85 4.69
CA ILE A 92 -5.07 -7.19 4.64
C ILE A 92 -4.84 -8.64 5.05
N TYR A 93 -3.92 -9.28 4.34
CA TYR A 93 -3.45 -10.62 4.61
C TYR A 93 -1.93 -10.57 4.75
N GLY A 94 -1.42 -11.28 5.75
CA GLY A 94 -0.01 -11.32 6.06
C GLY A 94 0.48 -12.76 6.19
N GLY A 95 1.74 -12.98 5.84
CA GLY A 95 2.37 -14.26 6.05
C GLY A 95 3.72 -14.43 5.39
N TYR A 96 4.15 -15.70 5.26
CA TYR A 96 5.43 -16.08 4.66
C TYR A 96 5.22 -17.25 3.71
N GLY A 97 5.83 -17.19 2.52
CA GLY A 97 5.65 -18.23 1.50
C GLY A 97 4.16 -18.46 1.20
N ASN A 98 3.69 -19.70 1.41
CA ASN A 98 2.29 -20.08 1.21
C ASN A 98 1.44 -20.00 2.49
N HIS A 99 2.05 -19.68 3.64
CA HIS A 99 1.35 -19.51 4.90
C HIS A 99 0.87 -18.07 5.03
N ILE A 100 -0.23 -17.76 4.35
CA ILE A 100 -0.90 -16.46 4.39
C ILE A 100 -2.18 -16.58 5.23
N SER A 101 -2.50 -15.55 6.00
CA SER A 101 -3.74 -15.47 6.78
C SER A 101 -4.27 -14.06 6.82
N ARG A 102 -5.59 -13.90 7.01
CA ARG A 102 -6.20 -12.59 7.24
C ARG A 102 -5.63 -12.00 8.53
N THR A 103 -5.33 -10.71 8.49
CA THR A 103 -4.88 -9.94 9.65
C THR A 103 -5.68 -8.65 9.74
N VAL A 104 -5.29 -7.77 10.65
CA VAL A 104 -6.07 -6.61 11.03
C VAL A 104 -5.19 -5.36 11.00
N PHE A 105 -5.81 -4.21 10.75
CA PHE A 105 -5.14 -2.93 10.80
C PHE A 105 -5.02 -2.45 12.25
N PRO A 106 -3.82 -2.13 12.74
CA PRO A 106 -3.67 -1.51 14.07
C PRO A 106 -4.25 -0.10 14.07
N LEU A 107 -5.14 0.21 15.02
CA LEU A 107 -5.77 1.52 15.18
C LEU A 107 -5.44 2.12 16.55
N LYS A 108 -5.44 3.45 16.67
CA LYS A 108 -5.11 4.13 17.93
C LYS A 108 -6.30 4.42 18.84
N PHE A 109 -7.46 4.74 18.26
CA PHE A 109 -8.63 5.28 18.99
C PHE A 109 -9.71 4.24 19.28
N SER A 110 -9.42 2.97 19.03
CA SER A 110 -10.23 1.85 19.46
C SER A 110 -9.34 0.85 20.20
N GLU A 111 -9.86 0.24 21.26
CA GLU A 111 -9.26 -0.97 21.85
C GLU A 111 -9.36 -2.17 20.88
N THR A 112 -10.03 -1.98 19.75
CA THR A 112 -10.17 -2.95 18.66
C THR A 112 -9.20 -2.64 17.53
N THR A 113 -8.74 -3.69 16.87
CA THR A 113 -8.17 -3.60 15.54
C THR A 113 -9.27 -3.40 14.49
N GLY A 114 -8.92 -2.90 13.31
CA GLY A 114 -9.86 -2.78 12.20
C GLY A 114 -9.73 -3.94 11.22
N ASP A 115 -10.82 -4.66 10.95
CA ASP A 115 -10.85 -5.72 9.92
C ASP A 115 -10.75 -5.16 8.50
N THR A 116 -11.04 -3.87 8.34
CA THR A 116 -10.85 -3.13 7.09
C THR A 116 -10.26 -1.74 7.35
N ALA A 117 -9.62 -1.18 6.33
CA ALA A 117 -9.27 0.23 6.27
C ALA A 117 -9.61 0.81 4.88
N PHE A 118 -9.58 2.13 4.74
CA PHE A 118 -10.19 2.81 3.59
C PHE A 118 -9.18 3.51 2.70
N ASN A 119 -9.37 3.39 1.39
CA ASN A 119 -8.60 4.10 0.36
C ASN A 119 -7.08 3.91 0.57
N ILE A 120 -6.66 2.66 0.75
CA ILE A 120 -5.27 2.34 1.12
C ILE A 120 -4.33 2.62 -0.04
N ARG A 121 -3.12 3.12 0.27
CA ARG A 121 -2.01 3.22 -0.67
C ARG A 121 -0.71 2.74 -0.05
N TYR A 122 0.17 2.19 -0.89
CA TYR A 122 1.54 1.86 -0.51
C TYR A 122 2.53 2.81 -1.19
N ASP A 123 3.38 3.45 -0.40
CA ASP A 123 4.57 4.16 -0.87
C ASP A 123 5.78 3.23 -0.75
N ALA A 124 6.32 2.80 -1.89
CA ALA A 124 7.48 1.91 -1.94
C ALA A 124 8.79 2.62 -1.53
N THR A 125 8.87 3.94 -1.71
CA THR A 125 10.03 4.75 -1.33
C THR A 125 10.13 4.87 0.18
N GLU A 126 9.01 5.21 0.83
CA GLU A 126 8.94 5.31 2.29
C GLU A 126 8.67 3.98 2.99
N ARG A 127 8.33 2.94 2.22
CA ARG A 127 7.91 1.61 2.69
C ARG A 127 6.74 1.68 3.67
N ARG A 128 5.76 2.54 3.36
CA ARG A 128 4.62 2.86 4.21
C ARG A 128 3.29 2.57 3.53
N PHE A 129 2.34 2.10 4.31
CA PHE A 129 0.94 2.11 3.98
C PHE A 129 0.27 3.37 4.54
N THR A 130 -0.66 3.90 3.79
CA THR A 130 -1.52 5.00 4.22
C THR A 130 -2.97 4.58 4.03
N SER A 131 -3.85 4.99 4.94
CA SER A 131 -5.30 4.87 4.81
C SER A 131 -5.91 6.25 5.00
N PHE A 132 -6.90 6.55 4.18
CA PHE A 132 -7.65 7.79 4.27
C PHE A 132 -9.14 7.49 4.28
N ALA A 133 -9.75 7.48 5.46
CA ALA A 133 -11.20 7.45 5.58
C ALA A 133 -11.74 8.88 5.46
N LYS A 134 -12.41 9.17 4.34
CA LYS A 134 -12.99 10.49 4.07
C LYS A 134 -14.27 10.67 4.88
N GLY A 135 -14.45 11.84 5.47
CA GLY A 135 -15.74 12.21 6.09
C GLY A 135 -16.83 12.49 5.04
N ARG A 136 -16.45 12.98 3.85
CA ARG A 136 -17.32 13.17 2.68
C ARG A 136 -16.55 13.16 1.37
N GLY A 137 -17.24 13.26 0.24
CA GLY A 137 -16.66 13.05 -1.09
C GLY A 137 -15.48 13.94 -1.48
N MET A 138 -15.42 15.18 -1.01
CA MET A 138 -14.28 16.05 -1.29
C MET A 138 -13.01 15.65 -0.54
N GLY A 139 -13.12 14.83 0.52
CA GLY A 139 -11.97 14.46 1.33
C GLY A 139 -11.32 15.65 2.03
N ASP A 140 -12.11 16.67 2.37
CA ASP A 140 -11.67 17.85 3.11
C ASP A 140 -11.63 17.63 4.63
N CYS A 141 -12.06 16.46 5.10
CA CYS A 141 -12.09 16.04 6.50
C CYS A 141 -12.05 14.51 6.58
N GLY A 142 -11.79 13.97 7.77
CA GLY A 142 -11.75 12.54 8.05
C GLY A 142 -10.54 12.12 8.86
N SER A 143 -10.16 10.85 8.73
CA SER A 143 -9.04 10.26 9.46
C SER A 143 -7.99 9.67 8.52
N TYR A 144 -6.73 9.91 8.85
CA TYR A 144 -5.57 9.48 8.09
C TYR A 144 -4.64 8.65 8.97
N TYR A 145 -4.31 7.45 8.51
CA TYR A 145 -3.47 6.51 9.22
C TYR A 145 -2.23 6.22 8.38
N VAL A 146 -1.08 6.13 9.05
CA VAL A 146 0.18 5.71 8.44
C VAL A 146 0.67 4.48 9.18
N TRP A 147 0.95 3.42 8.44
CA TRP A 147 1.61 2.22 8.94
C TRP A 147 2.91 2.00 8.19
N ARG A 148 3.88 1.40 8.87
CA ARG A 148 5.01 0.75 8.20
C ARG A 148 4.87 -0.75 8.26
N ILE A 149 5.56 -1.44 7.36
CA ILE A 149 5.75 -2.88 7.45
C ILE A 149 6.58 -3.17 8.71
N ALA A 150 6.11 -4.11 9.52
CA ALA A 150 6.81 -4.52 10.72
C ALA A 150 8.09 -5.30 10.37
N GLU A 151 9.11 -5.16 11.21
CA GLU A 151 10.37 -5.90 11.06
C GLU A 151 10.15 -7.43 11.06
N PRO A 152 11.09 -8.22 10.49
CA PRO A 152 10.93 -9.67 10.35
C PRO A 152 10.61 -10.41 11.66
N ASP A 153 11.11 -9.94 12.79
CA ASP A 153 10.97 -10.60 14.10
C ASP A 153 9.73 -10.13 14.88
N ASN A 154 8.93 -9.24 14.30
CA ASN A 154 7.68 -8.80 14.91
C ASN A 154 6.55 -9.80 14.57
N ALA A 155 5.76 -10.16 15.59
CA ALA A 155 4.54 -10.96 15.42
C ALA A 155 3.49 -10.22 14.58
N ASP A 156 3.48 -8.88 14.65
CA ASP A 156 2.60 -8.06 13.83
C ASP A 156 3.14 -7.90 12.40
N PHE A 157 2.22 -7.69 11.46
CA PHE A 157 2.54 -7.42 10.05
C PHE A 157 2.72 -5.93 9.76
N LEU A 158 1.96 -5.09 10.47
CA LEU A 158 1.99 -3.64 10.36
C LEU A 158 2.26 -3.01 11.72
N VAL A 159 2.96 -1.88 11.72
CA VAL A 159 3.13 -1.03 12.89
C VAL A 159 2.54 0.33 12.58
N LEU A 160 1.56 0.76 13.38
CA LEU A 160 1.00 2.11 13.27
C LEU A 160 2.07 3.14 13.65
N GLU A 161 2.26 4.15 12.80
CA GLU A 161 3.25 5.21 12.98
C GLU A 161 2.62 6.55 13.30
N GLU A 162 1.50 6.86 12.65
CA GLU A 162 0.90 8.19 12.70
C GLU A 162 -0.61 8.12 12.52
N VAL A 163 -1.34 8.95 13.27
CA VAL A 163 -2.76 9.22 13.04
C VAL A 163 -3.01 10.72 13.03
N ARG A 164 -3.68 11.19 11.97
CA ARG A 164 -4.13 12.57 11.82
C ARG A 164 -5.62 12.60 11.60
N ILE A 165 -6.30 13.60 12.14
CA ILE A 165 -7.75 13.74 12.02
C ILE A 165 -8.09 15.21 11.80
N LYS A 166 -8.98 15.45 10.84
CA LYS A 166 -9.68 16.72 10.67
C LYS A 166 -11.17 16.43 10.78
N GLU A 167 -11.75 16.83 11.91
CA GLU A 167 -13.17 16.59 12.21
C GLU A 167 -14.10 17.46 11.34
N GLU A 168 -13.72 18.71 11.10
CA GLU A 168 -14.59 19.67 10.42
C GLU A 168 -14.50 19.59 8.90
N CYS A 169 -15.63 19.41 8.24
CA CYS A 169 -15.76 19.39 6.77
C CYS A 169 -16.16 20.77 6.24
N ASP A 170 -15.24 21.73 6.28
CA ASP A 170 -15.42 23.16 5.94
C ASP A 170 -15.10 23.51 4.47
N ALA A 171 -14.95 22.50 3.61
CA ALA A 171 -14.54 22.61 2.20
C ALA A 171 -13.10 23.11 2.01
N ARG A 172 -12.27 23.04 3.06
CA ARG A 172 -10.83 23.30 2.98
C ARG A 172 -10.06 22.01 3.21
N ALA A 173 -9.21 21.66 2.25
CA ALA A 173 -8.37 20.47 2.34
C ALA A 173 -7.16 20.67 3.29
N ASP A 174 -6.80 21.93 3.60
CA ASP A 174 -5.69 22.30 4.49
C ASP A 174 -4.33 21.66 4.13
N GLY A 175 -4.08 21.45 2.83
CA GLY A 175 -2.88 20.77 2.34
C GLY A 175 -3.00 19.24 2.25
N GLY A 176 -4.14 18.69 2.65
CA GLY A 176 -4.49 17.27 2.53
C GLY A 176 -4.31 16.47 3.82
N PRO A 177 -4.63 15.16 3.79
CA PRO A 177 -4.66 14.34 5.01
C PRO A 177 -3.33 14.26 5.78
N ALA A 178 -2.20 14.38 5.07
CA ALA A 178 -0.86 14.35 5.67
C ALA A 178 -0.48 15.63 6.45
N THR A 179 -1.22 16.73 6.29
CA THR A 179 -0.97 18.01 6.98
C THR A 179 -1.96 18.31 8.09
N TRP A 180 -3.04 17.52 8.19
CA TRP A 180 -4.06 17.65 9.24
C TRP A 180 -3.49 17.50 10.66
N PRO A 181 -4.22 17.97 11.69
CA PRO A 181 -3.78 17.86 13.08
C PRO A 181 -3.29 16.46 13.44
N LEU A 182 -2.08 16.40 14.02
CA LEU A 182 -1.49 15.18 14.54
C LEU A 182 -2.19 14.80 15.84
N VAL A 183 -2.92 13.68 15.83
CA VAL A 183 -3.61 13.19 17.03
C VAL A 183 -2.78 12.14 17.75
N TRP A 184 -1.98 11.38 17.00
CA TRP A 184 -1.07 10.42 17.58
C TRP A 184 0.15 10.15 16.68
N LYS A 185 1.29 9.94 17.32
CA LYS A 185 2.51 9.48 16.68
C LYS A 185 3.19 8.44 17.56
N ARG A 186 3.74 7.40 16.94
CA ARG A 186 4.57 6.42 17.62
C ARG A 186 5.79 7.14 18.23
N GLN A 187 6.06 6.85 19.51
CA GLN A 187 7.24 7.34 20.23
C GLN A 187 8.48 6.49 19.94
#